data_AF-A0A1I8HRT3-F1
#
_entry.id   AF-A0A1I8HRT3-F1
#
_cell.length_a   1.000
_cell.length_b   1.000
_cell.length_c   1.000
_cell.angle_alpha   90.00
_cell.angle_beta   90.00
_cell.angle_gamma   90.00
#
_symmetry.space_group_name_H-M   'P 1'
#
loop_
_entity.id
_entity.type
_entity.pdbx_description
1 polymer ?
#
loop_
_entity_poly.entity_id
_entity_poly.type
_entity_poly.pdbx_seq_one_letter_code
_entity_poly.pdbx_strand_id
1 'polypeptide(L)'
;EFCSNACSLGGFAYFGLQYSSECFCGASYGSYGAASSGCDMLCSGSSKQYCGGALRNSMFAIQYQAPCLGYRQSPRAYLETSTINFRPSRQTYWTANVNNVIQCSFSCNSSCQAFIYSQLKSVCYLLSFALVPREIGTIDGVFLIRK
;
A
#
# COMPACT_ATOMS: atom_id res chain seq x y z
N GLU A 1 -5.22 -16.88 8.96
CA GLU A 1 -5.22 -16.89 7.48
C GLU A 1 -6.45 -16.21 6.85
N PHE A 2 -7.66 -16.79 6.88
CA PHE A 2 -8.82 -16.28 6.12
C PHE A 2 -9.13 -14.78 6.31
N CYS A 3 -9.22 -14.33 7.56
CA CYS A 3 -9.58 -12.94 7.87
C CYS A 3 -8.55 -11.92 7.33
N SER A 4 -7.26 -12.23 7.43
CA SER A 4 -6.18 -11.42 6.88
C SER A 4 -6.34 -11.25 5.36
N ASN A 5 -6.62 -12.34 4.64
CA ASN A 5 -6.81 -12.32 3.20
C ASN A 5 -8.07 -11.54 2.78
N ALA A 6 -9.18 -11.74 3.48
CA ALA A 6 -10.42 -11.01 3.19
C ALA A 6 -10.24 -9.50 3.37
N CYS A 7 -9.61 -9.08 4.47
CA CYS A 7 -9.37 -7.67 4.75
C CYS A 7 -8.29 -7.06 3.84
N SER A 8 -7.30 -7.85 3.40
CA SER A 8 -6.28 -7.35 2.47
C SER A 8 -6.83 -7.10 1.06
N LEU A 9 -7.79 -7.90 0.60
CA LEU A 9 -8.53 -7.64 -0.65
C LEU A 9 -9.31 -6.32 -0.59
N GLY A 10 -9.76 -5.91 0.60
CA GLY A 10 -10.44 -4.63 0.85
C GLY A 10 -9.50 -3.44 1.05
N GLY A 11 -8.18 -3.63 1.05
CA GLY A 11 -7.22 -2.54 1.23
C GLY A 11 -7.14 -1.98 2.67
N PHE A 12 -7.61 -2.73 3.68
CA PHE A 12 -7.58 -2.29 5.07
C PHE A 12 -6.18 -2.38 5.68
N ALA A 13 -5.87 -1.54 6.66
CA ALA A 13 -4.56 -1.56 7.34
C ALA A 13 -4.49 -2.62 8.45
N TYR A 14 -5.63 -2.96 9.04
CA TYR A 14 -5.74 -3.87 10.18
C TYR A 14 -6.90 -4.84 10.00
N PHE A 15 -6.77 -5.99 10.65
CA PHE A 15 -7.89 -6.90 10.87
C PHE A 15 -7.99 -7.28 12.35
N GLY A 16 -9.21 -7.56 12.80
CA GLY A 16 -9.54 -7.99 14.15
C GLY A 16 -10.28 -9.32 14.12
N LEU A 17 -10.02 -10.16 15.12
CA LEU A 17 -10.73 -11.42 15.34
C LEU A 17 -11.49 -11.37 16.66
N GLN A 18 -12.76 -11.80 16.66
CA GLN A 18 -13.61 -11.88 17.86
C GLN A 18 -14.35 -13.21 17.89
N TYR A 19 -14.70 -13.67 19.09
CA TYR A 19 -15.65 -14.76 19.31
C TYR A 19 -15.40 -16.02 18.47
N SER A 20 -14.13 -16.43 18.34
CA SER A 20 -13.66 -17.62 17.62
C SER A 20 -13.81 -17.61 16.09
N SER A 21 -14.72 -16.80 15.55
CA SER A 21 -15.19 -16.92 14.16
C SER A 21 -15.46 -15.57 13.48
N GLU A 22 -15.54 -14.47 14.22
CA GLU A 22 -15.85 -13.17 13.68
C GLU A 22 -14.57 -12.46 13.20
N CYS A 23 -14.71 -11.74 12.10
CA CYS A 23 -13.63 -11.04 11.43
C CYS A 23 -14.04 -9.60 11.15
N PHE A 24 -13.17 -8.66 11.50
CA PHE A 24 -13.38 -7.23 11.31
C PHE A 24 -12.21 -6.62 10.54
N CYS A 25 -12.50 -5.73 9.60
CA CYS A 25 -11.49 -5.00 8.85
C CYS A 25 -11.56 -3.51 9.19
N GLY A 26 -10.41 -2.85 9.32
CA GLY A 26 -10.38 -1.44 9.69
C GLY A 26 -9.13 -0.72 9.19
N ALA A 27 -9.30 0.57 8.87
CA ALA A 27 -8.17 1.46 8.61
C ALA A 27 -7.48 1.91 9.92
N SER A 28 -8.22 1.85 11.03
CA SER A 28 -7.76 2.15 12.40
C SER A 28 -8.42 1.20 13.40
N TYR A 29 -7.92 1.17 14.63
CA TYR A 29 -8.45 0.33 15.71
C TYR A 29 -8.35 1.05 17.06
N GLY A 30 -9.00 0.49 18.09
CA GLY A 30 -8.88 0.99 19.47
C GLY A 30 -9.97 1.94 19.92
N SER A 31 -11.09 2.06 19.20
CA SER A 31 -12.25 2.90 19.60
C SER A 31 -12.82 2.57 20.98
N TYR A 32 -12.55 1.35 21.49
CA TYR A 32 -13.00 0.87 22.79
C TYR A 32 -11.85 0.68 23.80
N GLY A 33 -10.66 1.21 23.50
CA GLY A 33 -9.47 1.04 24.32
C GLY A 33 -8.78 -0.32 24.17
N ALA A 34 -7.65 -0.48 24.86
CA ALA A 34 -6.87 -1.71 24.86
C ALA A 34 -7.42 -2.70 25.90
N ALA A 35 -7.69 -3.92 25.49
CA ALA A 35 -7.96 -5.02 26.40
C ALA A 35 -6.64 -5.54 26.99
N SER A 36 -6.60 -5.74 28.30
CA SER A 36 -5.47 -6.36 29.00
C SER A 36 -5.47 -7.89 28.91
N SER A 37 -6.63 -8.51 28.73
CA SER A 37 -6.82 -9.97 28.65
C SER A 37 -8.15 -10.33 27.95
N GLY A 38 -8.39 -11.64 27.75
CA GLY A 38 -9.63 -12.18 27.18
C GLY A 38 -9.61 -12.39 25.66
N CYS A 39 -8.42 -12.56 25.08
CA CYS A 39 -8.22 -12.92 23.67
C CYS A 39 -7.73 -14.38 23.54
N ASP A 40 -8.45 -15.28 24.20
CA ASP A 40 -8.06 -16.67 24.50
C ASP A 40 -9.02 -17.72 23.91
N MET A 41 -9.98 -17.32 23.08
CA MET A 41 -10.83 -18.27 22.36
C MET A 41 -10.11 -18.86 21.15
N LEU A 42 -10.16 -20.18 21.02
CA LEU A 42 -9.61 -20.88 19.85
C LEU A 42 -10.41 -20.59 18.59
N CYS A 43 -9.74 -20.54 17.45
CA CYS A 43 -10.40 -20.33 16.16
C CYS A 43 -11.30 -21.52 15.79
N SER A 44 -12.52 -21.24 15.29
CA SER A 44 -13.44 -22.30 14.84
C SER A 44 -12.88 -23.15 13.70
N GLY A 45 -12.01 -22.56 12.86
CA GLY A 45 -11.32 -23.26 11.76
C GLY A 45 -9.96 -23.86 12.13
N SER A 46 -9.44 -23.62 13.33
CA SER A 46 -8.13 -24.12 13.76
C SER A 46 -7.98 -24.07 15.28
N SER A 47 -7.93 -25.24 15.93
CA SER A 47 -7.70 -25.34 17.38
C SER A 47 -6.26 -25.03 17.82
N LYS A 48 -5.38 -24.63 16.89
CA LYS A 48 -3.98 -24.28 17.17
C LYS A 48 -3.74 -22.78 17.27
N GLN A 49 -4.76 -21.95 17.02
CA GLN A 49 -4.66 -20.51 16.96
C GLN A 49 -5.78 -19.87 17.79
N TYR A 50 -5.50 -18.69 18.34
CA TYR A 50 -6.48 -17.89 19.06
C TYR A 50 -7.11 -16.84 18.14
N CYS A 51 -8.43 -16.68 18.21
CA CYS A 51 -9.25 -15.80 17.37
C CYS A 51 -10.11 -14.86 18.24
N GLY A 52 -9.45 -14.09 19.10
CA GLY A 52 -10.12 -13.12 19.98
C GLY A 52 -10.78 -13.74 21.20
N GLY A 53 -11.80 -13.07 21.72
CA GLY A 53 -12.66 -13.60 22.77
C GLY A 53 -14.01 -12.90 22.82
N ALA A 54 -14.79 -13.15 23.88
CA ALA A 54 -16.11 -12.55 24.03
C ALA A 54 -16.00 -11.03 24.24
N LEU A 55 -16.48 -10.24 23.26
CA LEU A 55 -16.36 -8.79 23.24
C LEU A 55 -14.90 -8.29 23.31
N ARG A 56 -13.95 -9.09 22.83
CA ARG A 56 -12.52 -8.81 22.85
C ARG A 56 -11.90 -9.13 21.51
N ASN A 57 -11.25 -8.13 20.92
CA ASN A 57 -10.64 -8.24 19.60
C ASN A 57 -9.15 -8.54 19.71
N SER A 58 -8.69 -9.64 19.11
CA SER A 58 -7.28 -9.80 18.76
C SER A 58 -7.00 -8.97 17.51
N MET A 59 -6.19 -7.93 17.64
CA MET A 59 -5.87 -7.01 16.55
C MET A 59 -4.53 -7.35 15.90
N PHE A 60 -4.51 -7.32 14.56
CA PHE A 60 -3.33 -7.62 13.77
C PHE A 60 -3.16 -6.57 12.65
N ALA A 61 -1.91 -6.19 12.40
CA ALA A 61 -1.55 -5.35 11.26
C ALA A 61 -1.47 -6.21 10.00
N ILE A 62 -2.06 -5.74 8.90
CA ILE A 62 -1.89 -6.35 7.59
C ILE A 62 -0.55 -5.89 7.05
N GLN A 63 0.40 -6.80 6.99
CA GLN A 63 1.61 -6.56 6.22
C GLN A 63 1.28 -6.76 4.75
N TYR A 64 1.07 -5.65 4.05
CA TYR A 64 1.30 -5.63 2.61
C TYR A 64 2.80 -5.77 2.42
N GLN A 65 3.29 -7.02 2.40
CA GLN A 65 4.50 -7.26 1.64
C GLN A 65 4.21 -6.70 0.25
N ALA A 66 5.16 -5.99 -0.36
CA ALA A 66 5.00 -5.53 -1.73
C ALA A 66 5.50 -6.55 -2.78
N PRO A 67 5.03 -7.83 -2.88
CA PRO A 67 5.46 -8.68 -3.97
C PRO A 67 4.38 -8.91 -5.04
N CYS A 68 3.28 -8.14 -5.15
CA CYS A 68 2.24 -8.43 -6.16
C CYS A 68 1.55 -7.22 -6.83
N LEU A 69 2.07 -5.99 -6.79
CA LEU A 69 1.45 -4.88 -7.56
C LEU A 69 1.85 -4.84 -9.04
N GLY A 70 2.68 -5.76 -9.53
CA GLY A 70 3.32 -5.57 -10.83
C GLY A 70 4.27 -4.37 -10.85
N TYR A 71 4.63 -3.84 -9.69
CA TYR A 71 5.62 -2.77 -9.51
C TYR A 71 6.71 -3.22 -8.54
N ARG A 72 7.94 -2.75 -8.75
CA ARG A 72 9.09 -2.91 -7.85
C ARG A 72 9.61 -1.55 -7.41
N GLN A 73 9.97 -1.41 -6.14
CA GLN A 73 10.68 -0.21 -5.68
C GLN A 73 12.06 -0.19 -6.32
N SER A 74 12.47 0.97 -6.82
CA SER A 74 13.77 1.14 -7.47
C SER A 74 14.47 2.38 -6.91
N PRO A 75 15.81 2.41 -6.83
CA PRO A 75 16.53 3.67 -6.73
C PRO A 75 16.15 4.57 -7.91
N ARG A 76 16.14 5.88 -7.68
CA ARG A 76 15.80 6.86 -8.71
C ARG A 76 16.88 6.86 -9.78
N ALA A 77 16.55 6.29 -10.93
CA ALA A 77 17.32 6.44 -12.14
C ALA A 77 16.87 7.73 -12.84
N TYR A 78 17.81 8.62 -13.09
CA TYR A 78 17.56 9.88 -13.79
C TYR A 78 17.81 9.68 -15.29
N LEU A 79 17.05 10.40 -16.12
CA LEU A 79 17.45 10.59 -17.52
C LEU A 79 18.76 11.41 -17.53
N GLU A 80 19.90 10.73 -17.63
CA GLU A 80 21.15 11.36 -18.02
C GLU A 80 21.10 11.68 -19.51
N THR A 81 20.54 12.84 -19.85
CA THR A 81 20.76 13.45 -21.16
C THR A 81 22.17 14.09 -21.16
N SER A 82 23.22 13.26 -21.13
CA SER A 82 24.61 13.71 -21.30
C SER A 82 25.10 13.58 -22.75
N THR A 83 24.33 12.93 -23.63
CA THR A 83 24.70 12.73 -25.05
C THR A 83 23.69 13.24 -26.07
N ILE A 84 22.50 13.67 -25.66
CA ILE A 84 21.47 14.19 -26.56
C ILE A 84 20.66 15.25 -25.82
N ASN A 85 20.50 16.46 -26.39
CA ASN A 85 19.61 17.52 -25.88
C ASN A 85 18.14 17.10 -26.06
N PHE A 86 17.69 16.06 -25.36
CA PHE A 86 16.31 15.61 -25.38
C PHE A 86 15.49 16.50 -24.45
N ARG A 87 15.03 17.65 -24.96
CA ARG A 87 13.96 18.42 -24.35
C ARG A 87 12.64 17.80 -24.81
N PRO A 88 11.93 17.03 -23.97
CA PRO A 88 10.61 16.54 -24.37
C PRO A 88 9.72 17.76 -24.61
N SER A 89 9.10 17.82 -25.79
CA SER A 89 8.16 18.89 -26.16
C SER A 89 6.84 18.82 -25.36
N ARG A 90 6.65 17.76 -24.57
CA ARG A 90 5.48 17.50 -23.72
C ARG A 90 5.90 17.02 -22.34
N GLN A 91 5.04 17.26 -21.36
CA GLN A 91 5.20 16.76 -20.00
C GLN A 91 5.21 15.22 -20.02
N THR A 92 6.25 14.61 -19.48
CA THR A 92 6.47 13.15 -19.43
C THR A 92 5.92 12.50 -18.16
N TYR A 93 5.24 13.31 -17.35
CA TYR A 93 4.57 12.89 -16.13
C TYR A 93 3.25 13.64 -15.97
N TRP A 94 2.33 13.07 -15.19
CA TRP A 94 1.10 13.72 -14.76
C TRP A 94 0.80 13.36 -13.31
N THR A 95 -0.09 14.10 -12.66
CA THR A 95 -0.40 13.92 -11.24
C THR A 95 -1.81 13.38 -11.03
N ALA A 96 -1.98 12.58 -9.99
CA ALA A 96 -3.26 12.13 -9.48
C ALA A 96 -3.31 12.28 -7.96
N ASN A 97 -4.42 12.79 -7.43
CA ASN A 97 -4.64 12.90 -5.99
C ASN A 97 -5.11 11.54 -5.48
N VAL A 98 -4.31 10.92 -4.61
CA VAL A 98 -4.59 9.59 -4.05
C VAL A 98 -4.10 9.53 -2.62
N ASN A 99 -4.79 8.77 -1.77
CA ASN A 99 -4.49 8.74 -0.34
C ASN A 99 -3.54 7.59 0.06
N ASN A 100 -3.16 6.72 -0.88
CA ASN A 100 -2.23 5.63 -0.63
C ASN A 100 -1.50 5.18 -1.92
N VAL A 101 -0.40 4.43 -1.71
CA VAL A 101 0.45 3.92 -2.79
C VAL A 101 -0.25 2.89 -3.69
N ILE A 102 -1.25 2.18 -3.17
CA ILE A 102 -2.03 1.18 -3.91
C ILE A 102 -2.94 1.88 -4.94
N GLN A 103 -3.62 2.95 -4.55
CA GLN A 103 -4.41 3.79 -5.46
C GLN A 103 -3.53 4.44 -6.54
N CYS A 104 -2.30 4.83 -6.18
CA CYS A 104 -1.31 5.30 -7.15
C CYS A 104 -0.99 4.24 -8.20
N SER A 105 -0.81 2.96 -7.79
CA SER A 105 -0.61 1.86 -8.74
C SER A 105 -1.80 1.61 -9.65
N PHE A 106 -3.04 1.71 -9.16
CA PHE A 106 -4.24 1.59 -10.00
C PHE A 106 -4.40 2.75 -11.00
N SER A 107 -3.90 3.92 -10.65
CA SER A 107 -3.91 5.10 -11.53
C SER A 107 -2.87 5.00 -12.66
N CYS A 108 -1.89 4.11 -12.51
CA CYS A 108 -0.83 3.85 -13.48
C CYS A 108 -1.32 2.84 -14.54
N ASN A 109 -1.98 3.36 -15.58
CA ASN A 109 -2.52 2.58 -16.71
C ASN A 109 -1.43 2.15 -17.73
N SER A 110 -1.81 1.78 -18.95
CA SER A 110 -0.89 1.37 -20.03
C SER A 110 0.12 2.44 -20.45
N SER A 111 -0.17 3.72 -20.23
CA SER A 111 0.72 4.84 -20.57
C SER A 111 1.74 5.17 -19.48
N CYS A 112 1.65 4.48 -18.34
CA CYS A 112 2.46 4.71 -17.16
C CYS A 112 3.39 3.52 -16.92
N GLN A 113 4.70 3.80 -16.93
CA GLN A 113 5.75 2.79 -16.68
C GLN A 113 6.30 2.85 -15.26
N ALA A 114 6.15 3.99 -14.59
CA ALA A 114 6.60 4.17 -13.22
C ALA A 114 5.79 5.25 -12.52
N PHE A 115 5.87 5.30 -11.19
CA PHE A 115 5.27 6.38 -10.43
C PHE A 115 6.08 6.72 -9.18
N ILE A 116 5.91 7.95 -8.70
CA ILE A 116 6.39 8.40 -7.39
C ILE A 116 5.16 8.71 -6.54
N TYR A 117 5.02 8.04 -5.40
CA TYR A 117 3.96 8.36 -4.45
C TYR A 117 4.53 9.20 -3.30
N SER A 118 4.02 10.42 -3.15
CA SER A 118 4.36 11.32 -2.06
C SER A 118 3.33 11.21 -0.95
N GLN A 119 3.67 10.52 0.14
CA GLN A 119 2.78 10.38 1.29
C GLN A 119 2.51 11.72 1.98
N LEU A 120 3.51 12.61 2.02
CA LEU A 120 3.37 13.95 2.61
C LEU A 120 2.34 14.81 1.87
N LYS A 121 2.27 14.67 0.53
CA LYS A 121 1.39 15.48 -0.32
C LYS A 121 0.10 14.76 -0.70
N SER A 122 -0.04 13.46 -0.43
CA SER A 122 -1.13 12.62 -0.95
C SER A 122 -1.30 12.75 -2.47
N VAL A 123 -0.16 12.80 -3.18
CA VAL A 123 -0.10 12.94 -4.64
C VAL A 123 0.75 11.81 -5.24
N CYS A 124 0.22 11.24 -6.31
CA CYS A 124 0.86 10.29 -7.18
C CYS A 124 1.37 11.01 -8.43
N TYR A 125 2.66 10.91 -8.71
CA TYR A 125 3.27 11.37 -9.94
C TYR A 125 3.43 10.14 -10.84
N LEU A 126 2.70 10.09 -11.93
CA LEU A 126 2.66 8.99 -12.89
C LEU A 126 3.59 9.35 -14.05
N LEU A 127 4.50 8.45 -14.41
CA LEU A 127 5.57 8.69 -15.37
C LEU A 127 5.38 7.83 -16.60
N SER A 128 5.57 8.44 -17.77
CA SER A 128 5.57 7.73 -19.06
C SER A 128 6.76 6.79 -19.22
N PHE A 129 7.84 6.98 -18.44
CA PHE A 129 9.08 6.20 -18.51
C PHE A 129 9.46 5.67 -17.13
N ALA A 130 10.25 4.59 -17.11
CA ALA A 130 10.89 4.08 -15.89
C ALA A 130 12.07 4.95 -15.37
N LEU A 131 12.10 6.24 -15.73
CA LEU A 131 13.15 7.21 -15.43
C LEU A 131 12.52 8.48 -14.87
N VAL A 132 13.14 9.07 -13.85
CA VAL A 132 12.63 10.27 -13.18
C VAL A 132 13.11 11.54 -13.90
N PRO A 133 12.20 12.42 -14.37
CA PRO A 133 12.54 13.74 -14.89
C PRO A 133 13.20 14.60 -13.80
N ARG A 134 14.16 15.45 -14.18
CA ARG A 134 14.91 16.28 -13.22
C ARG A 134 14.00 17.24 -12.46
N GLU A 135 12.92 17.69 -13.09
CA GLU A 135 11.93 18.63 -12.53
C GLU A 135 11.23 18.07 -11.29
N ILE A 136 11.11 16.74 -11.19
CA ILE A 136 10.47 16.05 -10.07
C ILE A 136 11.45 15.19 -9.26
N GLY A 137 12.75 15.28 -9.54
CA GLY A 137 13.78 14.47 -8.91
C GLY A 137 13.93 14.70 -7.40
N THR A 138 13.55 15.89 -6.93
CA THR A 138 13.63 16.30 -5.51
C THR A 138 12.35 16.02 -4.72
N ILE A 139 11.29 15.53 -5.36
CA ILE A 139 10.01 15.29 -4.69
C ILE A 139 10.16 14.15 -3.68
N ASP A 140 9.72 14.32 -2.44
CA ASP A 140 9.67 13.22 -1.48
C ASP A 140 8.67 12.14 -1.89
N GLY A 141 9.09 10.88 -1.86
CA GLY A 141 8.20 9.76 -2.15
C GLY A 141 8.90 8.50 -2.62
N VAL A 142 8.19 7.39 -2.52
CA VAL A 142 8.65 6.09 -2.98
C VAL A 142 8.55 6.03 -4.51
N PHE A 143 9.64 5.63 -5.17
CA PHE A 143 9.69 5.43 -6.62
C PHE A 143 9.47 3.96 -6.95
N LEU A 144 8.46 3.68 -7.76
CA LEU A 144 8.09 2.33 -8.17
C LEU A 144 8.05 2.25 -9.69
N ILE A 145 8.67 1.20 -10.23
CA ILE A 145 8.70 0.90 -11.67
C ILE A 145 7.90 -0.36 -11.95
N ARG A 146 7.16 -0.36 -13.05
CA ARG A 146 6.40 -1.52 -13.50
C ARG A 146 7.37 -2.67 -13.82
N LYS A 147 7.04 -3.89 -13.40
CA LYS A 147 7.77 -5.11 -13.72
C LYS A 147 7.59 -5.48 -15.19
#